data_AF-T1H4I8-F1
#
_entry.id   AF-T1H4I8-F1
#
_cell.length_a   1.000
_cell.length_b   1.000
_cell.length_c   1.000
_cell.angle_alpha   90.00
_cell.angle_beta   90.00
_cell.angle_gamma   90.00
#
_symmetry.space_group_name_H-M   'P 1'
#
loop_
_entity.id
_entity.type
_entity.pdbx_description
1 polymer ?
#
loop_
_entity_poly.entity_id
_entity_poly.type
_entity_poly.pdbx_seq_one_letter_code
_entity_poly.pdbx_strand_id
1 'polypeptide(L)'
;MDHSKKPEKENPKKKSNPLSQLFFTWTIPLLCKGAKKGLNQDDLTKCMEKDRSEELGDRLEDEWYKEIDRAQKKGREPKLKNALFRTFWRESFFDGILYAIFITIK
;
A
#
# COMPACT_ATOMS: atom_id res chain seq x y z
N MET A 1 2.33 16.17 -16.39
CA MET A 1 2.51 14.71 -16.47
C MET A 1 3.98 14.42 -16.27
N ASP A 2 4.37 13.61 -15.28
CA ASP A 2 5.78 13.34 -15.02
C ASP A 2 6.42 12.53 -16.15
N HIS A 3 7.48 13.08 -16.74
CA HIS A 3 8.23 12.50 -17.87
C HIS A 3 9.39 11.59 -17.43
N SER A 4 9.47 11.22 -16.15
CA SER A 4 10.50 10.31 -15.67
C SER A 4 10.20 8.86 -16.08
N LYS A 5 11.21 8.16 -16.62
CA LYS A 5 11.12 6.73 -16.90
C LYS A 5 10.66 5.99 -15.65
N LYS A 6 9.53 5.28 -15.74
CA LYS A 6 9.05 4.43 -14.64
C LYS A 6 10.04 3.27 -14.46
N PRO A 7 10.43 2.93 -13.23
CA PRO A 7 11.33 1.82 -12.99
C PRO A 7 10.73 0.49 -13.47
N GLU A 8 11.48 -0.24 -14.30
CA GLU A 8 11.05 -1.53 -14.89
C GLU A 8 11.34 -2.73 -13.99
N LYS A 9 12.23 -2.56 -13.00
CA LYS A 9 12.69 -3.65 -12.13
C LYS A 9 11.59 -4.11 -11.17
N GLU A 10 11.25 -5.39 -11.18
CA GLU A 10 10.25 -5.95 -10.29
C GLU A 10 10.65 -5.82 -8.82
N ASN A 11 9.66 -5.52 -7.97
CA ASN A 11 9.88 -5.38 -6.54
C ASN A 11 10.20 -6.76 -5.92
N PRO A 12 11.37 -6.96 -5.28
CA PRO A 12 11.70 -8.21 -4.60
C PRO A 12 10.69 -8.58 -3.50
N LYS A 13 9.95 -7.58 -2.98
CA LYS A 13 8.82 -7.77 -2.08
C LYS A 13 7.71 -8.65 -2.66
N LYS A 14 7.54 -8.72 -3.99
CA LYS A 14 6.52 -9.57 -4.66
C LYS A 14 6.85 -11.07 -4.58
N LYS A 15 8.13 -11.43 -4.42
CA LYS A 15 8.62 -12.82 -4.30
C LYS A 15 9.01 -13.22 -2.87
N SER A 16 8.95 -12.29 -1.92
CA SER A 16 9.43 -12.50 -0.56
C SER A 16 8.41 -13.21 0.32
N ASN A 17 8.86 -14.18 1.13
CA ASN A 17 8.03 -14.81 2.17
C ASN A 17 7.48 -13.75 3.15
N PRO A 18 6.28 -13.93 3.71
CA PRO A 18 5.66 -12.98 4.64
C PRO A 18 6.53 -12.71 5.88
N LEU A 19 7.28 -13.71 6.34
CA LEU A 19 8.26 -13.54 7.42
C LEU A 19 9.42 -12.63 7.01
N SER A 20 9.95 -12.76 5.79
CA SER A 20 10.99 -11.86 5.28
C SER A 20 10.46 -10.44 5.04
N GLN A 21 9.19 -10.31 4.67
CA GLN A 21 8.50 -9.03 4.57
C GLN A 21 8.36 -8.34 5.93
N LEU A 22 8.04 -9.09 6.99
CA LEU A 22 7.93 -8.59 8.36
C LEU A 22 9.27 -8.11 8.93
N PHE A 23 10.35 -8.87 8.70
CA PHE A 23 11.69 -8.51 9.17
C PHE A 23 12.44 -7.53 8.23
N PHE A 24 11.77 -7.01 7.19
CA PHE A 24 12.39 -6.12 6.18
C PHE A 24 13.70 -6.67 5.57
N THR A 25 13.89 -7.99 5.60
CA THR A 25 15.15 -8.63 5.15
C THR A 25 15.35 -8.50 3.65
N TRP A 26 14.26 -8.33 2.88
CA TRP A 26 14.29 -8.00 1.45
C TRP A 26 14.93 -6.63 1.13
N THR A 27 15.00 -5.71 2.10
CA THR A 27 15.58 -4.36 1.93
C THR A 27 17.08 -4.33 2.23
N ILE A 28 17.60 -5.28 3.01
CA ILE A 28 19.03 -5.38 3.36
C ILE A 28 19.97 -5.35 2.14
N PRO A 29 19.75 -6.15 1.07
CA PRO A 29 20.64 -6.11 -0.10
C PRO A 29 20.63 -4.75 -0.81
N LEU A 30 19.50 -4.04 -0.79
CA LEU A 30 19.40 -2.68 -1.35
C LEU A 30 20.20 -1.67 -0.51
N LEU A 31 20.08 -1.75 0.82
CA LEU A 31 20.83 -0.89 1.75
C LEU A 31 22.34 -1.12 1.65
N CYS A 32 22.78 -2.38 1.59
CA CYS A 32 24.20 -2.71 1.40
C CYS A 32 24.75 -2.20 0.06
N LYS A 33 23.94 -2.23 -1.01
CA LYS A 33 24.34 -1.70 -2.32
C LYS A 33 24.45 -0.18 -2.30
N GLY A 34 23.46 0.50 -1.71
CA GLY A 34 23.48 1.95 -1.53
C GLY A 34 24.67 2.42 -0.69
N ALA A 35 25.00 1.71 0.38
CA ALA A 35 26.16 2.01 1.23
C ALA A 35 27.51 1.86 0.51
N LYS A 36 27.62 0.96 -0.48
CA LYS A 36 28.89 0.68 -1.19
C LYS A 36 29.10 1.52 -2.45
N LYS A 37 28.03 1.84 -3.20
CA LYS A 37 28.13 2.41 -4.56
C LYS A 37 27.21 3.61 -4.82
N GLY A 38 26.41 4.04 -3.85
CA GLY A 38 25.31 4.98 -4.09
C GLY A 38 24.15 4.33 -4.84
N LEU A 39 22.95 4.88 -4.70
CA LEU A 39 21.76 4.39 -5.41
C LEU A 39 21.56 5.21 -6.69
N ASN A 40 21.35 4.54 -7.82
CA ASN A 40 21.02 5.18 -9.08
C ASN A 40 19.52 4.97 -9.42
N GLN A 41 18.97 5.78 -10.33
CA GLN A 41 17.55 5.72 -10.72
C GLN A 41 17.15 4.34 -11.29
N ASP A 42 18.11 3.62 -11.89
CA ASP A 42 17.93 2.25 -12.41
C ASP A 42 17.77 1.18 -11.32
N ASP A 43 18.15 1.48 -10.08
CA ASP A 43 17.96 0.57 -8.94
C ASP A 43 16.62 0.78 -8.23
N LEU A 44 15.83 1.78 -8.66
CA LEU A 44 14.46 1.92 -8.19
C LEU A 44 13.64 0.72 -8.65
N THR A 45 12.93 0.11 -7.71
CA THR A 45 12.00 -0.97 -8.00
C THR A 45 10.62 -0.39 -8.27
N LYS A 46 9.85 -1.05 -9.14
CA LYS A 46 8.46 -0.71 -9.41
C LYS A 46 7.64 -0.72 -8.11
N CYS A 47 6.72 0.24 -7.96
CA CYS A 47 5.74 0.20 -6.89
C CYS A 47 4.95 -1.11 -6.95
N MET A 48 4.69 -1.68 -5.77
CA MET A 48 3.85 -2.86 -5.66
C MET A 48 2.48 -2.54 -6.28
N GLU A 49 1.86 -3.50 -6.97
CA GLU A 49 0.57 -3.29 -7.65
C GLU A 49 -0.47 -2.71 -6.70
N LYS A 50 -0.60 -3.32 -5.52
CA LYS A 50 -1.45 -2.85 -4.40
C LYS A 50 -1.19 -1.43 -3.89
N ASP A 51 0.01 -0.89 -4.09
CA ASP A 51 0.42 0.43 -3.60
C ASP A 51 0.32 1.49 -4.73
N ARG A 52 -0.17 1.11 -5.93
CA ARG A 52 -0.37 2.05 -7.04
C ARG A 52 -1.59 2.92 -6.75
N SER A 53 -1.42 4.22 -6.98
CA SER A 53 -2.50 5.21 -6.81
C SER A 53 -3.71 4.95 -7.71
N GLU A 54 -3.48 4.32 -8.87
CA GLU A 54 -4.53 3.92 -9.82
C GLU A 54 -5.45 2.87 -9.18
N GLU A 55 -4.91 1.75 -8.72
CA GLU A 55 -5.69 0.66 -8.11
C GLU A 55 -6.40 1.10 -6.81
N LEU A 56 -5.74 1.94 -6.00
CA LEU A 56 -6.36 2.55 -4.81
C LEU A 56 -7.48 3.53 -5.17
N GLY A 57 -7.30 4.29 -6.25
CA GLY A 57 -8.30 5.21 -6.79
C GLY A 57 -9.54 4.47 -7.26
N ASP A 58 -9.36 3.42 -8.07
CA ASP A 58 -10.46 2.60 -8.58
C ASP A 58 -11.26 1.96 -7.45
N ARG A 59 -10.58 1.39 -6.44
CA ARG A 59 -11.24 0.83 -5.24
C ARG A 59 -12.03 1.87 -4.46
N LEU A 60 -11.49 3.08 -4.32
CA LEU A 60 -12.16 4.17 -3.63
C LEU A 60 -13.38 4.65 -4.41
N GLU A 61 -13.27 4.74 -5.74
CA GLU A 61 -14.36 5.13 -6.63
C GLU A 61 -15.53 4.13 -6.55
N ASP A 62 -15.22 2.83 -6.58
CA ASP A 62 -16.21 1.76 -6.38
C ASP A 62 -16.95 1.87 -5.03
N GLU A 63 -16.22 2.09 -3.93
CA GLU A 63 -16.83 2.27 -2.62
C GLU A 63 -17.60 3.60 -2.49
N TRP A 64 -17.20 4.62 -3.26
CA TRP A 64 -17.90 5.89 -3.34
C TRP A 64 -19.26 5.74 -4.01
N TYR A 65 -19.35 5.08 -5.17
CA TYR A 65 -20.64 4.79 -5.81
C TYR A 65 -21.57 3.97 -4.92
N LYS A 66 -21.03 2.97 -4.21
CA LYS A 66 -21.80 2.19 -3.22
C LYS A 66 -22.30 3.06 -2.06
N GLU A 67 -21.52 4.03 -1.60
CA GLU A 67 -21.94 4.95 -0.54
C GLU A 67 -23.02 5.91 -1.03
N ILE A 68 -22.97 6.38 -2.29
CA ILE A 68 -24.02 7.20 -2.91
C ILE A 68 -25.35 6.43 -2.94
N ASP A 69 -25.36 5.21 -3.48
CA ASP A 69 -26.58 4.38 -3.54
C ASP A 69 -27.17 4.12 -2.14
N ARG A 70 -26.32 3.83 -1.15
CA ARG A 70 -26.75 3.64 0.25
C ARG A 70 -27.25 4.93 0.90
N ALA A 71 -26.67 6.06 0.54
CA ALA A 71 -27.05 7.37 1.07
C ALA A 71 -28.43 7.78 0.53
N GLN A 72 -28.64 7.60 -0.78
CA GLN A 72 -29.92 7.81 -1.45
C GLN A 72 -31.02 6.93 -0.87
N LYS A 73 -30.78 5.63 -0.69
CA LYS A 73 -31.74 4.69 -0.07
C LYS A 73 -32.12 5.05 1.38
N LYS A 74 -31.22 5.72 2.10
CA LYS A 74 -31.44 6.13 3.50
C LYS A 74 -31.88 7.59 3.64
N GLY A 75 -32.08 8.31 2.54
CA GLY A 75 -32.43 9.74 2.55
C GLY A 75 -31.39 10.62 3.25
N ARG A 76 -30.12 10.22 3.24
CA ARG A 76 -29.02 10.95 3.89
C ARG A 76 -28.01 11.44 2.86
N GLU A 77 -27.20 12.42 3.23
CA GLU A 77 -26.08 12.85 2.40
C GLU A 77 -24.95 11.80 2.37
N PRO A 78 -24.34 11.57 1.19
CA PRO A 78 -23.18 10.69 1.06
C PRO A 78 -21.97 11.32 1.76
N LYS A 79 -21.19 10.51 2.48
CA LYS A 79 -20.03 10.98 3.25
C LYS A 79 -18.77 10.28 2.77
N LEU A 80 -17.84 11.04 2.20
CA LEU A 80 -16.59 10.49 1.64
C LEU A 80 -15.77 9.74 2.69
N LYS A 81 -15.79 10.22 3.95
CA LYS A 81 -15.14 9.54 5.08
C LYS A 81 -15.58 8.08 5.24
N ASN A 82 -16.84 7.74 4.93
CA ASN A 82 -17.33 6.37 5.05
C ASN A 82 -16.79 5.48 3.93
N ALA A 83 -16.71 6.00 2.71
CA ALA A 83 -16.11 5.29 1.57
C ALA A 83 -14.60 5.08 1.79
N LEU A 84 -13.91 6.12 2.27
CA LEU A 84 -12.50 6.06 2.64
C LEU A 84 -12.26 5.01 3.73
N PHE A 85 -13.04 5.05 4.81
CA PHE A 85 -12.94 4.09 5.88
C PHE A 85 -13.18 2.66 5.40
N ARG A 86 -14.19 2.40 4.57
CA ARG A 86 -14.43 1.06 4.01
C ARG A 86 -13.29 0.58 3.12
N THR A 87 -12.66 1.48 2.37
CA THR A 87 -11.56 1.14 1.47
C THR A 87 -10.32 0.70 2.25
N PHE A 88 -10.00 1.40 3.34
CA PHE A 88 -8.74 1.21 4.08
C PHE A 88 -8.85 0.42 5.40
N TRP A 89 -10.04 0.26 5.97
CA TRP A 89 -10.22 -0.36 7.30
C TRP A 89 -9.59 -1.75 7.40
N ARG A 90 -9.68 -2.55 6.33
CA ARG A 90 -9.12 -3.90 6.32
C ARG A 90 -7.60 -3.88 6.44
N GLU A 91 -6.94 -2.97 5.73
CA GLU A 91 -5.49 -2.80 5.75
C GLU A 91 -5.04 -2.25 7.12
N SER A 92 -5.71 -1.19 7.59
CA SER A 92 -5.45 -0.61 8.92
C SER A 92 -5.67 -1.60 10.07
N PHE A 93 -6.63 -2.52 9.94
CA PHE A 93 -6.89 -3.53 10.95
C PHE A 93 -5.76 -4.56 11.06
N PHE A 94 -5.22 -5.03 9.93
CA PHE A 94 -4.06 -5.93 9.93
C PHE A 94 -2.83 -5.27 10.53
N ASP A 95 -2.55 -4.02 10.16
CA ASP A 95 -1.43 -3.25 10.73
C ASP A 95 -1.61 -3.04 12.26
N GLY A 96 -2.84 -2.76 12.69
CA GLY A 96 -3.18 -2.66 14.11
C GLY A 96 -2.95 -3.95 14.89
N ILE A 97 -3.31 -5.11 14.33
CA ILE A 97 -3.05 -6.42 14.94
C ILE A 97 -1.55 -6.67 15.04
N LEU A 98 -0.78 -6.42 13.98
CA LEU A 98 0.67 -6.60 13.99
C LEU A 98 1.33 -5.74 15.08
N TYR A 99 0.89 -4.49 15.22
CA TYR A 99 1.38 -3.58 16.25
C TYR A 99 1.01 -4.06 17.67
N ALA A 100 -0.21 -4.56 17.87
CA ALA A 100 -0.65 -5.12 19.17
C ALA A 100 0.15 -6.37 19.57
N ILE A 101 0.42 -7.27 18.62
CA ILE A 101 1.28 -8.44 18.82
C ILE A 101 2.70 -8.00 19.19
N PHE A 102 3.26 -7.04 18.46
CA PHE A 102 4.60 -6.51 18.74
C PHE A 102 4.71 -5.91 20.15
N ILE A 103 3.68 -5.16 20.59
CA ILE A 103 3.62 -4.61 21.96
C ILE A 103 3.54 -5.74 22.99
N THR A 104 2.76 -6.79 22.73
CA THR A 104 2.53 -7.87 23.71
C THR A 104 3.76 -8.78 23.88
N ILE A 105 4.62 -8.86 22.87
CA ILE A 105 5.89 -9.60 22.90
C ILE A 105 6.99 -8.83 23.66
N LYS A 106 6.84 -7.51 23.81
CA LYS A 106 7.82 -6.62 24.44
C LYS A 106 7.54 -6.39 25.93
#